data_AF-A0A1C1A1H2-F1
#
_entry.id   AF-A0A1C1A1H2-F1
#
_cell.length_a   1.000
_cell.length_b   1.000
_cell.length_c   1.000
_cell.angle_alpha   90.00
_cell.angle_beta   90.00
_cell.angle_gamma   90.00
#
_symmetry.space_group_name_H-M   'P 1'
#
loop_
_entity.id
_entity.type
_entity.pdbx_description
1 polymer ?
#
loop_
_entity_poly.entity_id
_entity_poly.type
_entity_poly.pdbx_seq_one_letter_code
_entity_poly.pdbx_strand_id
1 'polypeptide(L)'
;MDRPWSKYFNYLGEKKLREIIHQEQPDGIINVFPFGATPEIAQGFDIPTFTVLTDYALHARWFHPKTDKYYVATNELKSELLTKGFENEQIEVTEIPIRSAFYNVSTIHNSFIKQLDPFKKTVMIAAGAYGVLGEIEVMVKSLLSNSDCQIAIVCGRNHKMEKSLRETFEGINQVHIFGFVENIQELMAISSCLVTKAGGLTLSEALTLSLPVFIYKPFGGQENALYFVNKRIAMIAFNKSELEEQLISFLSDEKYTKEIKKRMIALRKKRAADNISKNILQTITTKILEPILV
;
A
#
# COMPACT_ATOMS: atom_id res chain seq x y z
N MET A 1 24.04 12.29 2.04
CA MET A 1 24.45 13.39 2.94
C MET A 1 23.49 13.39 4.12
N ASP A 2 23.93 12.77 5.21
CA ASP A 2 23.14 12.60 6.43
C ASP A 2 22.94 13.95 7.12
N ARG A 3 21.68 14.35 7.26
CA ARG A 3 21.34 15.51 8.08
C ARG A 3 21.39 15.09 9.56
N PRO A 4 22.03 15.86 10.46
CA PRO A 4 22.24 15.52 11.88
C PRO A 4 20.98 15.13 12.68
N TRP A 5 19.80 15.51 12.18
CA TRP A 5 18.51 15.29 12.82
C TRP A 5 17.97 13.86 12.71
N SER A 6 18.47 13.03 11.78
CA SER A 6 17.99 11.65 11.62
C SER A 6 18.25 10.78 12.85
N LYS A 7 19.35 11.03 13.58
CA LYS A 7 19.72 10.28 14.78
C LYS A 7 18.76 10.48 15.97
N TYR A 8 18.11 11.64 16.07
CA TYR A 8 17.22 11.95 17.21
C TYR A 8 15.89 11.20 17.15
N PHE A 9 15.34 10.96 15.95
CA PHE A 9 14.10 10.21 15.79
C PHE A 9 14.26 8.70 16.01
N ASN A 10 15.51 8.19 15.96
CA ASN A 10 15.76 6.76 16.16
C ASN A 10 15.51 6.34 17.63
N TYR A 11 15.67 7.21 18.63
CA TYR A 11 15.49 6.79 20.03
C TYR A 11 14.06 6.93 20.57
N LEU A 12 13.10 7.33 19.72
CA LEU A 12 11.69 7.37 20.12
C LEU A 12 11.20 5.97 20.45
N GLY A 13 10.68 5.80 21.67
CA GLY A 13 10.12 4.53 22.12
C GLY A 13 11.14 3.52 22.65
N GLU A 14 12.43 3.84 22.76
CA GLU A 14 13.46 2.90 23.22
C GLU A 14 13.11 2.25 24.56
N LYS A 15 12.80 3.07 25.58
CA LYS A 15 12.44 2.56 26.92
C LYS A 15 11.27 1.59 26.84
N LYS A 16 10.25 1.93 26.05
CA LYS A 16 9.06 1.10 25.89
C LYS A 16 9.38 -0.20 25.16
N LEU A 17 10.24 -0.16 24.14
CA LEU A 17 10.68 -1.35 23.42
C LEU A 17 11.46 -2.28 24.36
N ARG A 18 12.36 -1.77 25.18
CA ARG A 18 13.08 -2.58 26.20
C ARG A 18 12.12 -3.23 27.19
N GLU A 19 11.14 -2.47 27.70
CA GLU A 19 10.09 -3.02 28.57
C GLU A 19 9.34 -4.18 27.90
N ILE A 20 8.96 -4.03 26.62
CA ILE A 20 8.28 -5.08 25.85
C ILE A 20 9.21 -6.28 25.64
N ILE A 21 10.47 -6.09 25.27
CA ILE A 21 11.45 -7.18 25.11
C ILE A 21 11.58 -7.98 26.41
N HIS A 22 11.69 -7.30 27.55
CA HIS A 22 11.78 -7.97 28.85
C HIS A 22 10.50 -8.75 29.20
N GLN A 23 9.32 -8.23 28.85
CA GLN A 23 8.03 -8.85 29.16
C GLN A 23 7.71 -10.04 28.24
N GLU A 24 7.90 -9.87 26.94
CA GLU A 24 7.49 -10.83 25.91
C GLU A 24 8.58 -11.87 25.60
N GLN A 25 9.85 -11.57 25.90
CA GLN A 25 11.02 -12.43 25.59
C GLN A 25 10.98 -12.97 24.14
N PRO A 26 10.93 -12.10 23.11
CA PRO A 26 10.66 -12.53 21.75
C PRO A 26 11.86 -13.23 21.10
N ASP A 27 11.60 -14.29 20.33
CA ASP A 27 12.62 -14.99 19.51
C ASP A 27 13.05 -14.20 18.26
N GLY A 28 12.33 -13.13 17.91
CA GLY A 28 12.64 -12.26 16.78
C GLY A 28 11.74 -11.03 16.74
N ILE A 29 12.24 -9.94 16.15
CA ILE A 29 11.52 -8.67 16.07
C ILE A 29 11.34 -8.23 14.61
N ILE A 30 10.11 -7.93 14.22
CA ILE A 30 9.78 -7.44 12.87
C ILE A 30 9.56 -5.94 12.92
N ASN A 31 10.41 -5.18 12.25
CA ASN A 31 10.25 -3.75 12.06
C ASN A 31 9.51 -3.46 10.74
N VAL A 32 8.31 -2.89 10.86
CA VAL A 32 7.45 -2.49 9.72
C VAL A 32 7.30 -0.98 9.59
N PHE A 33 8.09 -0.21 10.32
CA PHE A 33 8.02 1.24 10.34
C PHE A 33 9.39 1.85 10.11
N PRO A 34 9.52 2.89 9.27
CA PRO A 34 10.83 3.48 8.95
C PRO A 34 11.42 4.33 10.07
N PHE A 35 10.86 4.29 11.27
CA PHE A 35 11.37 5.06 12.41
C PHE A 35 11.55 4.15 13.60
N GLY A 36 12.53 4.48 14.44
CA GLY A 36 12.87 3.76 15.64
C GLY A 36 14.21 3.03 15.53
N ALA A 37 14.86 2.85 16.67
CA ALA A 37 16.13 2.16 16.85
C ALA A 37 15.91 0.67 17.12
N THR A 38 14.85 0.09 16.53
CA THR A 38 14.41 -1.28 16.85
C THR A 38 15.55 -2.27 16.63
N PRO A 39 16.26 -2.27 15.48
CA PRO A 39 17.40 -3.16 15.28
C PRO A 39 18.60 -2.85 16.18
N GLU A 40 18.86 -1.57 16.47
CA GLU A 40 19.97 -1.16 17.35
C GLU A 40 19.77 -1.59 18.80
N ILE A 41 18.54 -1.52 19.31
CA ILE A 41 18.17 -1.91 20.68
C ILE A 41 18.16 -3.43 20.80
N ALA A 42 17.54 -4.13 19.84
CA ALA A 42 17.41 -5.58 19.84
C ALA A 42 18.76 -6.31 19.78
N GLN A 43 19.75 -5.74 19.09
CA GLN A 43 21.11 -6.30 19.08
C GLN A 43 21.72 -6.38 20.49
N GLY A 44 21.35 -5.48 21.40
CA GLY A 44 21.80 -5.55 22.81
C GLY A 44 21.21 -6.73 23.60
N PHE A 45 20.29 -7.49 23.01
CA PHE A 45 19.63 -8.66 23.58
C PHE A 45 19.87 -9.93 22.75
N ASP A 46 20.73 -9.88 21.73
CA ASP A 46 20.99 -10.98 20.79
C ASP A 46 19.73 -11.51 20.05
N ILE A 47 18.70 -10.67 19.90
CA ILE A 47 17.44 -11.02 19.24
C ILE A 47 17.54 -10.68 17.74
N PRO A 48 17.27 -11.62 16.82
CA PRO A 48 17.29 -11.34 15.39
C PRO A 48 16.20 -10.34 14.99
N THR A 49 16.54 -9.44 14.08
CA THR A 49 15.64 -8.40 13.59
C THR A 49 15.44 -8.43 12.09
N PHE A 50 14.21 -8.14 11.70
CA PHE A 50 13.73 -8.27 10.34
C PHE A 50 13.05 -6.96 9.93
N THR A 51 13.54 -6.28 8.91
CA THR A 51 12.94 -5.03 8.43
C THR A 51 12.10 -5.30 7.18
N VAL A 52 10.80 -5.02 7.25
CA VAL A 52 9.89 -5.13 6.10
C VAL A 52 9.59 -3.74 5.57
N LEU A 53 10.08 -3.44 4.37
CA LEU A 53 9.81 -2.16 3.72
C LEU A 53 8.36 -2.13 3.24
N THR A 54 7.65 -1.05 3.60
CA THR A 54 6.27 -0.80 3.17
C THR A 54 6.17 0.29 2.11
N ASP A 55 7.28 0.55 1.40
CA ASP A 55 7.41 1.53 0.33
C ASP A 55 8.06 0.90 -0.90
N TYR A 56 7.77 1.47 -2.07
CA TYR A 56 8.37 1.16 -3.36
C TYR A 56 9.61 2.03 -3.66
N ALA A 57 10.07 2.78 -2.66
CA ALA A 57 11.22 3.66 -2.76
C ALA A 57 12.07 3.61 -1.48
N LEU A 58 13.38 3.68 -1.65
CA LEU A 58 14.33 3.58 -0.55
C LEU A 58 14.69 4.97 -0.05
N HIS A 59 14.19 5.33 1.13
CA HIS A 59 14.63 6.54 1.82
C HIS A 59 15.49 6.20 3.03
N ALA A 60 16.40 7.11 3.39
CA ALA A 60 17.40 6.88 4.44
C ALA A 60 16.85 6.45 5.81
N ARG A 61 15.57 6.71 6.08
CA ARG A 61 14.89 6.27 7.31
C ARG A 61 14.73 4.74 7.40
N TRP A 62 14.75 4.03 6.27
CA TRP A 62 14.74 2.56 6.25
C TRP A 62 16.13 1.95 6.53
N PHE A 63 17.19 2.75 6.66
CA PHE A 63 18.53 2.23 6.91
C PHE A 63 18.74 1.91 8.38
N HIS A 64 18.72 0.63 8.66
CA HIS A 64 19.07 0.02 9.93
C HIS A 64 20.25 -0.93 9.74
N PRO A 65 21.50 -0.47 9.96
CA PRO A 65 22.70 -1.26 9.71
C PRO A 65 22.77 -2.59 10.48
N LYS A 66 22.04 -2.69 11.59
CA LYS A 66 22.01 -3.86 12.49
C LYS A 66 20.87 -4.84 12.23
N THR A 67 20.05 -4.61 11.19
CA THR A 67 19.01 -5.58 10.86
C THR A 67 19.62 -6.83 10.24
N ASP A 68 19.12 -8.01 10.61
CA ASP A 68 19.61 -9.28 10.06
C ASP A 68 19.11 -9.47 8.64
N LYS A 69 17.88 -9.03 8.35
CA LYS A 69 17.30 -9.20 7.02
C LYS A 69 16.30 -8.10 6.64
N TYR A 70 16.40 -7.65 5.40
CA TYR A 70 15.46 -6.79 4.71
C TYR A 70 14.54 -7.58 3.79
N TYR A 71 13.27 -7.24 3.85
CA TYR A 71 12.26 -7.66 2.89
C TYR A 71 11.82 -6.44 2.09
N VAL A 72 12.10 -6.45 0.79
CA VAL A 72 11.87 -5.30 -0.10
C VAL A 72 10.85 -5.61 -1.18
N ALA A 73 10.20 -4.55 -1.67
CA ALA A 73 9.11 -4.69 -2.61
C ALA A 73 9.58 -5.12 -4.01
N THR A 74 10.81 -4.78 -4.41
CA THR A 74 11.24 -4.81 -5.81
C THR A 74 12.72 -5.17 -5.95
N ASN A 75 13.12 -5.61 -7.15
CA ASN A 75 14.53 -5.85 -7.45
C ASN A 75 15.33 -4.54 -7.47
N GLU A 76 14.70 -3.44 -7.87
CA GLU A 76 15.31 -2.11 -7.86
C GLU A 76 15.72 -1.70 -6.44
N LEU A 77 14.85 -1.91 -5.44
CA LEU A 77 15.16 -1.66 -4.04
C LEU A 77 16.30 -2.56 -3.54
N LYS A 78 16.33 -3.83 -3.96
CA LYS A 78 17.44 -4.74 -3.65
C LYS A 78 18.75 -4.21 -4.23
N SER A 79 18.76 -3.82 -5.51
CA SER A 79 19.94 -3.22 -6.14
C SER A 79 20.39 -1.95 -5.42
N GLU A 80 19.46 -1.08 -5.01
CA GLU A 80 19.79 0.11 -4.24
C GLU A 80 20.44 -0.23 -2.89
N LEU A 81 19.89 -1.18 -2.12
CA LEU A 81 20.50 -1.63 -0.86
C LEU A 81 21.90 -2.24 -1.07
N LEU A 82 22.11 -3.05 -2.11
CA LEU A 82 23.44 -3.58 -2.45
C LEU A 82 24.45 -2.45 -2.71
N THR A 83 24.04 -1.40 -3.44
CA THR A 83 24.92 -0.23 -3.67
C THR A 83 25.22 0.58 -2.41
N LYS A 84 24.43 0.39 -1.35
CA LYS A 84 24.65 1.01 -0.03
C LYS A 84 25.49 0.14 0.90
N GLY A 85 25.95 -1.04 0.45
CA GLY A 85 26.86 -1.90 1.20
C GLY A 85 26.16 -2.94 2.09
N PHE A 86 24.87 -3.21 1.88
CA PHE A 86 24.19 -4.35 2.50
C PHE A 86 24.52 -5.62 1.71
N GLU A 87 24.70 -6.74 2.42
CA GLU A 87 25.01 -8.03 1.80
C GLU A 87 23.79 -8.62 1.08
N ASN A 88 24.02 -9.40 0.03
CA ASN A 88 22.95 -9.99 -0.78
C ASN A 88 22.04 -10.93 0.03
N GLU A 89 22.63 -11.66 0.98
CA GLU A 89 21.97 -12.64 1.84
C GLU A 89 21.05 -11.94 2.87
N GLN A 90 21.33 -10.68 3.17
CA GLN A 90 20.49 -9.84 4.02
C GLN A 90 19.27 -9.28 3.29
N ILE A 91 19.10 -9.50 1.97
CA ILE A 91 18.04 -8.83 1.20
C ILE A 91 17.22 -9.82 0.38
N GLU A 92 15.94 -9.92 0.71
CA GLU A 92 14.95 -10.72 0.02
C GLU A 92 13.90 -9.85 -0.68
N VAL A 93 13.57 -10.19 -1.93
CA VAL A 93 12.56 -9.45 -2.70
C VAL A 93 11.22 -10.18 -2.60
N THR A 94 10.35 -9.71 -1.70
CA THR A 94 9.09 -10.38 -1.36
C THR A 94 7.84 -9.69 -1.85
N GLU A 95 7.93 -8.44 -2.33
CA GLU A 95 6.81 -7.48 -2.38
C GLU A 95 6.41 -6.97 -0.98
N ILE A 96 5.52 -5.97 -0.93
CA ILE A 96 4.92 -5.48 0.32
C ILE A 96 3.86 -6.49 0.78
N PRO A 97 3.86 -6.94 2.05
CA PRO A 97 2.84 -7.84 2.56
C PRO A 97 1.47 -7.16 2.63
N ILE A 98 0.47 -7.82 2.05
CA ILE A 98 -0.95 -7.44 2.13
C ILE A 98 -1.78 -8.60 2.70
N ARG A 99 -3.02 -8.32 3.12
CA ARG A 99 -3.92 -9.34 3.67
C ARG A 99 -4.18 -10.47 2.67
N SER A 100 -4.25 -11.71 3.15
CA SER A 100 -4.48 -12.90 2.33
C SER A 100 -5.77 -12.83 1.50
N ALA A 101 -6.77 -12.09 1.98
CA ALA A 101 -8.04 -11.85 1.31
C ALA A 101 -7.87 -11.27 -0.11
N PHE A 102 -6.85 -10.44 -0.36
CA PHE A 102 -6.59 -9.87 -1.68
C PHE A 102 -6.14 -10.89 -2.72
N TYR A 103 -5.60 -12.04 -2.30
CA TYR A 103 -5.19 -13.11 -3.22
C TYR A 103 -6.33 -14.08 -3.56
N ASN A 104 -7.42 -14.08 -2.78
CA ASN A 104 -8.50 -15.05 -2.87
C ASN A 104 -9.87 -14.39 -3.09
N VAL A 105 -9.92 -13.23 -3.76
CA VAL A 105 -11.19 -12.51 -3.97
C VAL A 105 -12.08 -13.28 -4.94
N SER A 106 -13.30 -13.60 -4.51
CA SER A 106 -14.36 -14.11 -5.37
C SER A 106 -15.20 -12.95 -5.90
N THR A 107 -15.40 -12.91 -7.21
CA THR A 107 -16.36 -11.97 -7.84
C THR A 107 -17.79 -12.49 -7.82
N ILE A 108 -17.98 -13.81 -7.67
CA ILE A 108 -19.30 -14.47 -7.69
C ILE A 108 -20.07 -14.23 -6.39
N HIS A 109 -19.38 -14.32 -5.25
CA HIS A 109 -19.97 -14.13 -3.92
C HIS A 109 -19.68 -12.74 -3.34
N ASN A 110 -19.55 -11.73 -4.21
CA ASN A 110 -19.20 -10.37 -3.81
C ASN A 110 -20.37 -9.66 -3.13
N SER A 111 -20.14 -9.16 -1.91
CA SER A 111 -21.16 -8.50 -1.08
C SER A 111 -21.65 -7.14 -1.63
N PHE A 112 -20.89 -6.52 -2.53
CA PHE A 112 -21.21 -5.23 -3.13
C PHE A 112 -21.97 -5.34 -4.45
N ILE A 113 -22.15 -6.55 -5.00
CA ILE A 113 -22.74 -6.76 -6.33
C ILE A 113 -24.21 -6.30 -6.43
N LYS A 114 -24.91 -6.21 -5.29
CA LYS A 114 -26.29 -5.71 -5.20
C LYS A 114 -26.37 -4.19 -4.96
N GLN A 115 -25.25 -3.58 -4.56
CA GLN A 115 -25.18 -2.14 -4.26
C GLN A 115 -24.73 -1.35 -5.49
N LEU A 116 -23.97 -1.98 -6.38
CA LEU A 116 -23.43 -1.39 -7.61
C LEU A 116 -24.09 -1.99 -8.85
N ASP A 117 -24.26 -1.17 -9.89
CA ASP A 117 -24.75 -1.65 -11.19
C ASP A 117 -23.65 -2.45 -11.91
N PRO A 118 -23.84 -3.75 -12.21
CA PRO A 118 -22.82 -4.58 -12.86
C PRO A 118 -22.55 -4.19 -14.32
N PHE A 119 -23.41 -3.38 -14.95
CA PHE A 119 -23.26 -2.94 -16.33
C PHE A 119 -22.54 -1.59 -16.45
N LYS A 120 -22.29 -0.88 -15.32
CA LYS A 120 -21.56 0.38 -15.30
C LYS A 120 -20.13 0.23 -14.83
N LYS A 121 -19.23 1.03 -15.41
CA LYS A 121 -17.85 1.16 -14.92
C LYS A 121 -17.87 1.84 -13.55
N THR A 122 -17.13 1.29 -12.59
CA THR A 122 -17.05 1.82 -11.22
C THR A 122 -15.73 2.53 -10.97
N VAL A 123 -15.77 3.83 -10.71
CA VAL A 123 -14.61 4.59 -10.21
C VAL A 123 -14.65 4.57 -8.69
N MET A 124 -13.69 3.89 -8.07
CA MET A 124 -13.58 3.89 -6.61
C MET A 124 -12.70 5.06 -6.15
N ILE A 125 -13.16 5.85 -5.19
CA ILE A 125 -12.42 6.97 -4.59
C ILE A 125 -12.16 6.65 -3.12
N ALA A 126 -10.89 6.51 -2.74
CA ALA A 126 -10.49 6.37 -1.34
C ALA A 126 -10.39 7.74 -0.66
N ALA A 127 -11.50 8.22 -0.11
CA ALA A 127 -11.64 9.59 0.40
C ALA A 127 -10.80 9.90 1.66
N GLY A 128 -10.42 8.89 2.44
CA GLY A 128 -9.48 9.03 3.55
C GLY A 128 -8.11 9.60 3.14
N ALA A 129 -7.79 9.54 1.84
CA ALA A 129 -6.60 10.13 1.26
C ALA A 129 -6.76 11.64 0.95
N TYR A 130 -7.96 12.14 0.69
CA TYR A 130 -8.14 13.47 0.06
C TYR A 130 -8.44 14.59 1.02
N GLY A 131 -8.84 14.31 2.26
CA GLY A 131 -8.85 15.25 3.39
C GLY A 131 -9.72 16.53 3.24
N VAL A 132 -10.23 16.83 2.05
CA VAL A 132 -10.96 18.05 1.71
C VAL A 132 -12.21 17.65 0.94
N LEU A 133 -13.34 17.70 1.65
CA LEU A 133 -14.67 17.37 1.13
C LEU A 133 -14.97 18.04 -0.22
N GLY A 134 -14.67 19.34 -0.34
CA GLY A 134 -15.00 20.13 -1.54
C GLY A 134 -14.31 19.63 -2.81
N GLU A 135 -13.10 19.07 -2.72
CA GLU A 135 -12.42 18.54 -3.92
C GLU A 135 -13.09 17.26 -4.42
N ILE A 136 -13.55 16.41 -3.51
CA ILE A 136 -14.27 15.17 -3.83
C ILE A 136 -15.60 15.51 -4.50
N GLU A 137 -16.36 16.45 -3.92
CA GLU A 137 -17.67 16.80 -4.46
C GLU A 137 -17.59 17.30 -5.91
N VAL A 138 -16.62 18.16 -6.16
CA VAL A 138 -16.40 18.78 -7.46
C VAL A 138 -15.92 17.74 -8.49
N MET A 139 -15.06 16.80 -8.09
CA MET A 139 -14.60 15.69 -8.92
C MET A 139 -15.75 14.74 -9.29
N VAL A 140 -16.58 14.37 -8.31
CA VAL A 140 -17.74 13.49 -8.51
C VAL A 140 -18.71 14.10 -9.52
N LYS A 141 -19.09 15.37 -9.32
CA LYS A 141 -20.01 16.08 -10.24
C LYS A 141 -19.48 16.13 -11.68
N SER A 142 -18.18 16.33 -11.85
CA SER A 142 -17.57 16.35 -13.19
C SER A 142 -17.59 14.98 -13.86
N LEU A 143 -17.21 13.92 -13.14
CA LEU A 143 -17.22 12.55 -13.68
C LEU A 143 -18.60 12.09 -14.13
N LEU A 144 -19.63 12.38 -13.32
CA LEU A 144 -21.03 12.08 -13.64
C LEU A 144 -21.54 12.83 -14.88
N SER A 145 -20.96 14.00 -15.18
CA SER A 145 -21.38 14.83 -16.32
C SER A 145 -20.72 14.41 -17.64
N ASN A 146 -19.57 13.74 -17.57
CA ASN A 146 -18.72 13.49 -18.73
C ASN A 146 -18.48 12.01 -19.04
N SER A 147 -19.03 11.09 -18.24
CA SER A 147 -18.85 9.65 -18.45
C SER A 147 -20.04 8.84 -17.93
N ASP A 148 -20.34 7.73 -18.60
CA ASP A 148 -21.31 6.75 -18.11
C ASP A 148 -20.63 5.80 -17.11
N CYS A 149 -20.47 6.29 -15.88
CA CYS A 149 -19.88 5.54 -14.77
C CYS A 149 -20.69 5.69 -13.48
N GLN A 150 -20.42 4.81 -12.53
CA GLN A 150 -20.82 4.98 -11.15
C GLN A 150 -19.58 5.19 -10.27
N ILE A 151 -19.77 5.82 -9.12
CA ILE A 151 -18.70 6.24 -8.24
C ILE A 151 -18.90 5.62 -6.87
N ALA A 152 -17.88 4.93 -6.37
CA ALA A 152 -17.86 4.35 -5.03
C ALA A 152 -16.89 5.11 -4.14
N ILE A 153 -17.39 5.88 -3.17
CA ILE A 153 -16.57 6.72 -2.30
C ILE A 153 -16.41 6.04 -0.94
N VAL A 154 -15.18 5.73 -0.55
CA VAL A 154 -14.85 5.10 0.73
C VAL A 154 -14.28 6.13 1.70
N CYS A 155 -15.07 6.51 2.70
CA CYS A 155 -14.74 7.54 3.69
C CYS A 155 -13.88 7.00 4.85
N GLY A 156 -13.75 5.67 4.97
CA GLY A 156 -13.05 5.04 6.07
C GLY A 156 -13.73 5.41 7.40
N ARG A 157 -12.93 5.81 8.39
CA ARG A 157 -13.45 6.22 9.71
C ARG A 157 -13.85 7.69 9.79
N ASN A 158 -13.84 8.43 8.68
CA ASN A 158 -14.24 9.83 8.67
C ASN A 158 -15.77 9.97 8.57
N HIS A 159 -16.46 9.73 9.69
CA HIS A 159 -17.92 9.80 9.76
C HIS A 159 -18.50 11.18 9.40
N LYS A 160 -17.75 12.27 9.64
CA LYS A 160 -18.17 13.62 9.27
C LYS A 160 -18.23 13.79 7.74
N MET A 161 -17.19 13.33 7.05
CA MET A 161 -17.14 13.33 5.59
C MET A 161 -18.19 12.39 5.00
N GLU A 162 -18.34 11.19 5.57
CA GLU A 162 -19.36 10.24 5.15
C GLU A 162 -20.76 10.86 5.19
N LYS A 163 -21.13 11.45 6.34
CA LYS A 163 -22.43 12.12 6.51
C LYS A 163 -22.63 13.24 5.49
N SER A 164 -21.64 14.12 5.35
CA SER A 164 -21.74 15.25 4.43
C SER A 164 -21.88 14.81 2.97
N LEU A 165 -21.15 13.78 2.53
CA LEU A 165 -21.25 13.28 1.16
C LEU A 165 -22.59 12.58 0.91
N ARG A 166 -23.16 11.90 1.91
CA ARG A 166 -24.52 11.33 1.81
C ARG A 166 -25.57 12.41 1.61
N GLU A 167 -25.46 13.52 2.35
CA GLU A 167 -26.36 14.67 2.21
C GLU A 167 -26.18 15.36 0.84
N THR A 168 -24.93 15.61 0.42
CA THR A 168 -24.63 16.27 -0.87
C THR A 168 -25.11 15.47 -2.08
N PHE A 169 -25.04 14.13 -2.02
CA PHE A 169 -25.35 13.24 -3.14
C PHE A 169 -26.63 12.43 -2.95
N GLU A 170 -27.52 12.87 -2.06
CA GLU A 170 -28.82 12.24 -1.85
C GLU A 170 -29.62 12.21 -3.17
N GLY A 171 -30.22 11.06 -3.48
CA GLY A 171 -30.99 10.85 -4.72
C GLY A 171 -30.16 10.64 -5.98
N ILE A 172 -28.82 10.71 -5.93
CA ILE A 172 -27.96 10.43 -7.08
C ILE A 172 -27.59 8.95 -7.12
N ASN A 173 -28.36 8.14 -7.86
CA ASN A 173 -28.21 6.67 -7.96
C ASN A 173 -26.83 6.18 -8.45
N GLN A 174 -26.02 7.05 -9.05
CA GLN A 174 -24.68 6.72 -9.54
C GLN A 174 -23.59 6.89 -8.48
N VAL A 175 -23.91 7.47 -7.31
CA VAL A 175 -22.94 7.76 -6.25
C VAL A 175 -23.22 6.89 -5.04
N HIS A 176 -22.23 6.09 -4.65
CA HIS A 176 -22.32 5.13 -3.56
C HIS A 176 -21.34 5.53 -2.46
N ILE A 177 -21.86 5.91 -1.30
CA ILE A 177 -21.05 6.36 -0.16
C ILE A 177 -20.91 5.21 0.84
N PHE A 178 -19.67 4.87 1.13
CA PHE A 178 -19.28 3.86 2.11
C PHE A 178 -18.48 4.50 3.25
N GLY A 179 -18.74 4.06 4.49
CA GLY A 179 -17.91 4.38 5.65
C GLY A 179 -16.63 3.56 5.68
N PHE A 180 -16.38 2.88 6.79
CA PHE A 180 -15.30 1.90 6.90
C PHE A 180 -15.75 0.57 6.28
N VAL A 181 -14.93 0.02 5.38
CA VAL A 181 -15.22 -1.22 4.66
C VAL A 181 -14.19 -2.28 5.06
N GLU A 182 -14.62 -3.30 5.80
CA GLU A 182 -13.74 -4.38 6.27
C GLU A 182 -13.21 -5.25 5.13
N ASN A 183 -14.11 -5.61 4.21
CA ASN A 183 -13.85 -6.44 3.04
C ASN A 183 -13.58 -5.60 1.78
N ILE A 184 -12.74 -4.55 1.91
CA ILE A 184 -12.42 -3.60 0.84
C ILE A 184 -11.92 -4.28 -0.45
N GLN A 185 -11.27 -5.44 -0.33
CA GLN A 185 -10.79 -6.22 -1.47
C GLN A 185 -11.91 -6.62 -2.44
N GLU A 186 -13.13 -6.84 -1.93
CA GLU A 186 -14.31 -7.15 -2.76
C GLU A 186 -14.74 -5.93 -3.57
N LEU A 187 -14.81 -4.75 -2.94
CA LEU A 187 -15.16 -3.50 -3.62
C LEU A 187 -14.10 -3.12 -4.67
N MET A 188 -12.81 -3.26 -4.32
CA MET A 188 -11.70 -3.03 -5.26
C MET A 188 -11.76 -3.99 -6.46
N ALA A 189 -12.09 -5.26 -6.26
CA ALA A 189 -12.10 -6.26 -7.33
C ALA A 189 -13.20 -6.03 -8.38
N ILE A 190 -14.30 -5.39 -8.02
CA ILE A 190 -15.39 -5.01 -8.95
C ILE A 190 -15.28 -3.56 -9.43
N SER A 191 -14.23 -2.85 -9.02
CA SER A 191 -13.95 -1.50 -9.48
C SER A 191 -13.19 -1.50 -10.81
N SER A 192 -13.44 -0.50 -11.65
CA SER A 192 -12.73 -0.31 -12.92
C SER A 192 -11.36 0.34 -12.71
N CYS A 193 -11.30 1.31 -11.79
CA CYS A 193 -10.06 1.95 -11.34
C CYS A 193 -10.21 2.46 -9.90
N LEU A 194 -9.06 2.81 -9.30
CA LEU A 194 -8.95 3.42 -7.98
C LEU A 194 -8.35 4.82 -8.08
N VAL A 195 -9.01 5.79 -7.47
CA VAL A 195 -8.50 7.14 -7.21
C VAL A 195 -8.04 7.18 -5.75
N THR A 196 -6.74 7.28 -5.51
CA THR A 196 -6.16 7.30 -4.14
C THR A 196 -4.86 8.13 -4.03
N LYS A 197 -4.29 8.22 -2.83
CA LYS A 197 -2.89 8.66 -2.59
C LYS A 197 -1.91 7.51 -2.86
N ALA A 198 -0.63 7.85 -2.98
CA ALA A 198 0.46 6.90 -3.23
C ALA A 198 0.93 6.12 -1.98
N GLY A 199 0.00 5.57 -1.20
CA GLY A 199 0.33 4.70 -0.06
C GLY A 199 0.82 3.33 -0.55
N GLY A 200 2.01 2.88 -0.10
CA GLY A 200 2.63 1.63 -0.57
C GLY A 200 1.69 0.42 -0.46
N LEU A 201 1.04 0.23 0.69
CA LEU A 201 0.06 -0.85 0.92
C LEU A 201 -1.10 -0.81 -0.09
N THR A 202 -1.79 0.32 -0.23
CA THR A 202 -2.92 0.45 -1.16
C THR A 202 -2.51 0.23 -2.61
N LEU A 203 -1.31 0.69 -2.98
CA LEU A 203 -0.75 0.44 -4.31
C LEU A 203 -0.45 -1.06 -4.52
N SER A 204 0.04 -1.77 -3.52
CA SER A 204 0.24 -3.24 -3.57
C SER A 204 -1.07 -4.03 -3.61
N GLU A 205 -2.08 -3.58 -2.88
CA GLU A 205 -3.44 -4.13 -2.93
C GLU A 205 -4.03 -3.98 -4.34
N ALA A 206 -3.92 -2.79 -4.93
CA ALA A 206 -4.35 -2.52 -6.29
C ALA A 206 -3.55 -3.32 -7.34
N LEU A 207 -2.23 -3.44 -7.18
CA LEU A 207 -1.37 -4.26 -8.04
C LEU A 207 -1.82 -5.72 -8.04
N THR A 208 -2.08 -6.28 -6.85
CA THR A 208 -2.51 -7.67 -6.69
C THR A 208 -3.82 -7.94 -7.43
N LEU A 209 -4.79 -7.02 -7.32
CA LEU A 209 -6.08 -7.10 -8.00
C LEU A 209 -6.05 -6.64 -9.46
N SER A 210 -4.91 -6.16 -9.96
CA SER A 210 -4.79 -5.59 -11.30
C SER A 210 -5.81 -4.45 -11.53
N LEU A 211 -5.98 -3.60 -10.50
CA LEU A 211 -6.85 -2.43 -10.47
C LEU A 211 -6.05 -1.16 -10.80
N PRO A 212 -6.20 -0.57 -12.00
CA PRO A 212 -5.47 0.64 -12.39
C PRO A 212 -5.67 1.79 -11.40
N VAL A 213 -4.60 2.53 -11.11
CA VAL A 213 -4.58 3.56 -10.06
C VAL A 213 -4.36 4.95 -10.66
N PHE A 214 -5.16 5.90 -10.19
CA PHE A 214 -5.03 7.33 -10.43
C PHE A 214 -4.62 7.99 -9.12
N ILE A 215 -3.40 8.52 -9.10
CA ILE A 215 -2.81 9.14 -7.93
C ILE A 215 -3.05 10.64 -8.02
N TYR A 216 -3.91 11.15 -7.15
CA TYR A 216 -4.26 12.57 -7.17
C TYR A 216 -3.49 13.34 -6.09
N LYS A 217 -2.83 14.44 -6.50
CA LYS A 217 -2.02 15.34 -5.66
C LYS A 217 -1.15 14.59 -4.66
N PRO A 218 -0.13 13.84 -5.11
CA PRO A 218 0.71 13.06 -4.20
C PRO A 218 1.47 13.98 -3.23
N PHE A 219 0.98 14.05 -1.98
CA PHE A 219 1.64 14.69 -0.85
C PHE A 219 2.05 13.60 0.14
N GLY A 220 3.35 13.32 0.22
CA GLY A 220 3.89 12.11 0.85
C GLY A 220 3.71 10.86 -0.05
N GLY A 221 4.71 9.97 -0.07
CA GLY A 221 4.68 8.77 -0.93
C GLY A 221 4.90 9.06 -2.43
N GLN A 222 5.39 10.24 -2.80
CA GLN A 222 5.67 10.62 -4.20
C GLN A 222 6.54 9.58 -4.91
N GLU A 223 7.53 9.02 -4.21
CA GLU A 223 8.42 8.04 -4.81
C GLU A 223 7.72 6.69 -5.08
N ASN A 224 6.73 6.30 -4.26
CA ASN A 224 5.86 5.16 -4.56
C ASN A 224 5.05 5.40 -5.84
N ALA A 225 4.55 6.64 -6.01
CA ALA A 225 3.83 7.04 -7.22
C ALA A 225 4.72 6.93 -8.46
N LEU A 226 5.96 7.43 -8.37
CA LEU A 226 6.94 7.39 -9.45
C LEU A 226 7.27 5.95 -9.86
N TYR A 227 7.42 5.03 -8.91
CA TYR A 227 7.61 3.62 -9.24
C TYR A 227 6.47 3.08 -10.12
N PHE A 228 5.21 3.30 -9.74
CA PHE A 228 4.05 2.82 -10.51
C PHE A 228 3.90 3.50 -11.87
N VAL A 229 4.18 4.80 -11.97
CA VAL A 229 4.16 5.54 -13.24
C VAL A 229 5.27 5.03 -14.17
N ASN A 230 6.49 4.80 -13.66
CA ASN A 230 7.61 4.27 -14.44
C ASN A 230 7.32 2.86 -14.96
N LYS A 231 6.57 2.06 -14.20
CA LYS A 231 6.04 0.75 -14.63
C LYS A 231 4.82 0.84 -15.55
N ARG A 232 4.31 2.05 -15.83
CA ARG A 232 3.13 2.33 -16.68
C ARG A 232 1.87 1.61 -16.20
N ILE A 233 1.68 1.56 -14.88
CA ILE A 233 0.54 0.92 -14.20
C ILE A 233 -0.28 1.88 -13.32
N ALA A 234 0.13 3.14 -13.23
CA ALA A 234 -0.64 4.21 -12.61
C ALA A 234 -0.44 5.52 -13.37
N MET A 235 -1.32 6.49 -13.11
CA MET A 235 -1.21 7.85 -13.58
C MET A 235 -1.16 8.80 -12.38
N ILE A 236 -0.46 9.92 -12.52
CA ILE A 236 -0.45 11.00 -11.54
C ILE A 236 -1.23 12.18 -12.14
N ALA A 237 -2.12 12.75 -11.34
CA ALA A 237 -2.79 14.00 -11.63
C ALA A 237 -2.47 15.02 -10.53
N PHE A 238 -1.93 16.16 -10.91
CA PHE A 238 -1.56 17.24 -9.99
C PHE A 238 -2.71 18.23 -9.76
N ASN A 239 -3.68 18.24 -10.66
CA ASN A 239 -4.88 19.05 -10.56
C ASN A 239 -6.13 18.30 -11.04
N LYS A 240 -7.29 18.90 -10.78
CA LYS A 240 -8.59 18.31 -11.07
C LYS A 240 -8.78 18.02 -12.56
N SER A 241 -8.42 18.97 -13.43
CA SER A 241 -8.60 18.82 -14.89
C SER A 241 -7.82 17.63 -15.41
N GLU A 242 -6.56 17.50 -15.00
CA GLU A 242 -5.72 16.36 -15.38
C GLU A 242 -6.34 15.03 -14.95
N LEU A 243 -6.85 14.95 -13.72
CA LEU A 243 -7.47 13.71 -13.23
C LEU A 243 -8.70 13.35 -14.06
N GLU A 244 -9.53 14.33 -14.37
CA GLU A 244 -10.75 14.15 -15.14
C GLU A 244 -10.46 13.70 -16.57
N GLU A 245 -9.53 14.36 -17.25
CA GLU A 245 -9.09 13.97 -18.60
C GLU A 245 -8.53 12.54 -18.60
N GLN A 246 -7.68 12.20 -17.63
CA GLN A 246 -7.12 10.86 -17.52
C GLN A 246 -8.21 9.81 -17.24
N LEU A 247 -9.16 10.09 -16.35
CA LEU A 247 -10.25 9.16 -16.03
C LEU A 247 -11.19 8.98 -17.22
N ILE A 248 -11.62 10.05 -17.89
CA ILE A 248 -12.49 9.99 -19.06
C ILE A 248 -11.80 9.21 -20.19
N SER A 249 -10.53 9.49 -20.46
CA SER A 249 -9.73 8.75 -21.46
C SER A 249 -9.66 7.25 -21.12
N PHE A 250 -9.39 6.91 -19.87
CA PHE A 250 -9.34 5.52 -19.42
C PHE A 250 -10.70 4.82 -19.48
N LEU A 251 -11.78 5.50 -19.09
CA LEU A 251 -13.13 4.96 -19.10
C LEU A 251 -13.69 4.81 -20.52
N SER A 252 -13.15 5.53 -21.51
CA SER A 252 -13.59 5.43 -22.91
C SER A 252 -12.74 4.46 -23.75
N ASP A 253 -11.47 4.26 -23.42
CA ASP A 253 -10.56 3.40 -24.18
C ASP A 253 -10.32 2.04 -23.50
N GLU A 254 -11.03 1.01 -24.00
CA GLU A 254 -10.85 -0.36 -23.56
C GLU A 254 -9.45 -0.93 -23.84
N LYS A 255 -8.84 -0.54 -24.96
CA LYS A 255 -7.51 -1.04 -25.34
C LYS A 255 -6.47 -0.50 -24.37
N TYR A 256 -6.53 0.79 -24.06
CA TYR A 256 -5.68 1.40 -23.05
C TYR A 256 -5.85 0.74 -21.67
N THR A 257 -7.10 0.48 -21.26
CA THR A 257 -7.40 -0.24 -20.01
C THR A 257 -6.79 -1.64 -19.98
N LYS A 258 -6.97 -2.43 -21.05
CA LYS A 258 -6.44 -3.79 -21.16
C LYS A 258 -4.91 -3.83 -21.09
N GLU A 259 -4.23 -2.87 -21.71
CA GLU A 259 -2.78 -2.77 -21.69
C GLU A 259 -2.22 -2.48 -20.29
N ILE A 260 -2.85 -1.57 -19.53
CA ILE A 260 -2.45 -1.32 -18.14
C ILE A 260 -2.62 -2.59 -17.30
N LYS A 261 -3.79 -3.24 -17.37
CA LYS A 261 -4.06 -4.48 -16.61
C LYS A 261 -3.08 -5.60 -16.97
N LYS A 262 -2.70 -5.74 -18.24
CA LYS A 262 -1.70 -6.72 -18.69
C LYS A 262 -0.33 -6.48 -18.02
N ARG A 263 0.12 -5.24 -17.92
CA ARG A 263 1.37 -4.89 -17.22
C ARG A 263 1.29 -5.21 -15.73
N MET A 264 0.15 -4.90 -15.10
CA MET A 264 -0.08 -5.22 -13.68
C MET A 264 -0.02 -6.73 -13.43
N ILE A 265 -0.66 -7.53 -14.28
CA ILE A 265 -0.64 -9.00 -14.19
C ILE A 265 0.78 -9.56 -14.36
N ALA A 266 1.61 -8.94 -15.20
CA ALA A 266 3.00 -9.36 -15.39
C ALA A 266 3.90 -9.00 -14.20
N LEU A 267 3.55 -7.95 -13.43
CA LEU A 267 4.34 -7.46 -12.31
C LEU A 267 3.94 -8.10 -10.98
N ARG A 268 2.68 -8.50 -10.79
CA ARG A 268 2.21 -9.08 -9.52
C ARG A 268 2.94 -10.39 -9.22
N LYS A 269 3.49 -10.51 -8.02
CA LYS A 269 3.87 -11.80 -7.40
C LYS A 269 2.82 -12.14 -6.34
N LYS A 270 2.99 -13.29 -5.69
CA LYS A 270 1.98 -13.84 -4.78
C LYS A 270 2.56 -14.09 -3.40
N ARG A 271 1.76 -13.76 -2.39
CA ARG A 271 1.89 -14.20 -0.99
C ARG A 271 3.16 -13.70 -0.28
N ALA A 272 3.43 -12.39 -0.40
CA ALA A 272 4.51 -11.72 0.31
C ALA A 272 4.53 -12.02 1.82
N ALA A 273 3.38 -11.88 2.50
CA ALA A 273 3.27 -12.12 3.94
C ALA A 273 3.63 -13.56 4.34
N ASP A 274 3.18 -14.55 3.57
CA ASP A 274 3.49 -15.97 3.83
C ASP A 274 4.98 -16.26 3.62
N ASN A 275 5.57 -15.70 2.56
CA ASN A 275 6.98 -15.89 2.24
C ASN A 275 7.89 -15.26 3.30
N ILE A 276 7.58 -14.03 3.73
CA ILE A 276 8.28 -13.35 4.82
C ILE A 276 8.18 -14.19 6.09
N SER A 277 6.98 -14.59 6.48
CA SER A 277 6.76 -15.36 7.72
C SER A 277 7.53 -16.69 7.72
N LYS A 278 7.49 -17.43 6.61
CA LYS A 278 8.27 -18.68 6.46
C LYS A 278 9.76 -18.44 6.56
N ASN A 279 10.27 -17.39 5.92
CA ASN A 279 11.69 -17.10 5.94
C ASN A 279 12.17 -16.68 7.33
N ILE A 280 11.39 -15.85 8.03
CA ILE A 280 11.66 -15.46 9.43
C ILE A 280 11.71 -16.70 10.33
N LEU A 281 10.71 -17.57 10.26
CA LEU A 281 10.67 -18.81 11.06
C LEU A 281 11.88 -19.70 10.81
N GLN A 282 12.30 -19.84 9.54
CA GLN A 282 13.51 -20.58 9.19
C GLN A 282 14.76 -19.94 9.79
N THR A 283 14.93 -18.61 9.68
CA THR A 283 16.09 -17.90 10.24
C THR A 283 16.16 -18.02 11.76
N ILE A 284 15.03 -17.86 12.46
CA ILE A 284 14.95 -18.02 13.91
C ILE A 284 15.31 -19.46 14.31
N THR A 285 14.73 -20.45 13.63
CA THR A 285 14.99 -21.87 13.92
C THR A 285 16.48 -22.21 13.75
N THR A 286 17.12 -21.75 12.68
CA THR A 286 18.56 -21.98 12.46
C THR A 286 19.41 -21.36 13.58
N LYS A 287 19.15 -20.11 13.96
CA LYS A 287 19.88 -19.44 15.04
C LYS A 287 19.69 -20.08 16.42
N ILE A 288 18.50 -20.62 16.70
CA ILE A 288 18.23 -21.34 17.96
C ILE A 288 18.92 -22.70 17.99
N LEU A 289 19.00 -23.41 16.86
CA LEU A 289 19.57 -24.76 16.78
C LEU A 289 21.10 -24.78 16.62
N GLU A 290 21.72 -23.74 16.06
CA GLU A 290 23.18 -23.60 15.95
C GLU A 290 23.94 -23.82 17.27
N PRO A 291 23.52 -23.26 18.43
CA PRO A 291 24.20 -23.50 19.71
C PRO A 291 23.95 -24.88 20.35
N ILE A 292 23.05 -25.72 19.80
CA ILE A 292 22.74 -27.06 20.35
C ILE A 292 23.58 -28.16 19.68
N LEU A 293 24.20 -27.85 18.53
CA LEU A 293 24.94 -28.81 17.70
C LEU A 293 26.47 -28.67 17.81
N VAL A 294 26.97 -27.87 18.78
CA VAL A 294 28.39 -27.69 19.09
C VAL A 294 28.73 -28.28 20.45
#